data_AF-A0A1J5JL86-F1
#
_entry.id   AF-A0A1J5JL86-F1
#
_cell.length_a   1.000
_cell.length_b   1.000
_cell.length_c   1.000
_cell.angle_alpha   90.00
_cell.angle_beta   90.00
_cell.angle_gamma   90.00
#
_symmetry.space_group_name_H-M   'P 1'
#
loop_
_entity.id
_entity.type
_entity.pdbx_description
1 polymer ?
#
loop_
_entity_poly.entity_id
_entity_poly.type
_entity_poly.pdbx_seq_one_letter_code
_entity_poly.pdbx_strand_id
1 'polypeptide(L)'
;MNKATSGIIIAVLSVVVFSIYWFGIRPGEVRKDCWEQAQSHASKISASEAVMIEQGSNLRRADYEKVRDDGFKSCLLEHGLAK
;
A
#
# COMPACT_ATOMS: atom_id res chain seq x y z
N MET A 1 -18.42 14.12 37.02
CA MET A 1 -18.95 13.45 35.81
C MET A 1 -19.64 12.16 36.22
N ASN A 2 -20.91 11.99 35.85
CA ASN A 2 -21.66 10.78 36.16
C ASN A 2 -21.08 9.59 35.39
N LYS A 3 -20.98 8.40 36.02
CA LYS A 3 -20.45 7.18 35.38
C LYS A 3 -21.13 6.85 34.05
N ALA A 4 -22.41 7.19 33.91
CA ALA A 4 -23.19 7.05 32.68
C ALA A 4 -22.67 7.92 31.52
N THR A 5 -22.21 9.14 31.80
CA THR A 5 -21.71 10.07 30.78
C THR A 5 -20.37 9.61 30.21
N SER A 6 -19.49 9.04 31.05
CA SER A 6 -18.20 8.49 30.60
C SER A 6 -18.35 7.26 29.69
N GLY A 7 -19.34 6.39 29.96
CA GLY A 7 -19.58 5.21 29.12
C GLY A 7 -20.06 5.55 27.71
N ILE A 8 -20.90 6.57 27.57
CA ILE A 8 -21.40 7.04 26.28
C ILE A 8 -20.25 7.62 25.44
N ILE A 9 -19.36 8.40 26.05
CA ILE A 9 -18.21 8.99 25.34
C ILE A 9 -17.30 7.89 24.76
N ILE A 10 -17.03 6.83 25.52
CA ILE A 10 -16.20 5.70 25.05
C ILE A 10 -16.89 4.98 23.88
N ALA A 11 -18.20 4.75 23.97
CA ALA A 11 -18.96 4.09 22.90
C ALA A 11 -19.00 4.91 21.61
N VAL A 12 -19.11 6.25 21.71
CA VAL A 12 -19.06 7.12 20.54
C VAL A 12 -17.66 7.12 19.91
N LEU A 13 -16.62 7.20 20.73
CA LEU A 13 -15.24 7.16 20.24
C LEU A 13 -14.92 5.83 19.54
N SER A 14 -15.36 4.70 20.07
CA SER A 14 -15.12 3.40 19.43
C SER A 14 -15.84 3.27 18.09
N VAL A 15 -17.07 3.76 17.98
CA VAL A 15 -17.82 3.80 16.71
C VAL A 15 -17.14 4.71 15.70
N VAL A 16 -16.69 5.91 16.11
CA VAL A 16 -15.99 6.85 15.21
C VAL A 16 -14.67 6.26 14.71
N VAL A 17 -13.86 5.68 15.59
CA VAL A 17 -12.61 5.00 15.20
C VAL A 17 -12.89 3.84 14.25
N PHE A 18 -13.92 3.04 14.53
CA PHE A 18 -14.32 1.94 13.68
C PHE A 18 -14.79 2.42 12.30
N SER A 19 -15.58 3.49 12.23
CA SER A 19 -16.03 4.09 10.97
C SER A 19 -14.87 4.67 10.17
N ILE A 20 -13.92 5.36 10.81
CA ILE A 20 -12.73 5.88 10.12
C ILE A 20 -11.87 4.73 9.59
N TYR A 21 -11.69 3.67 10.38
CA TYR A 21 -10.97 2.46 9.93
C TYR A 21 -11.67 1.80 8.74
N TRP A 22 -12.99 1.70 8.75
CA TRP A 22 -13.75 1.00 7.69
C TRP A 22 -13.96 1.83 6.41
N PHE A 23 -14.14 3.14 6.55
CA PHE A 23 -14.44 4.04 5.42
C PHE A 23 -13.25 4.89 4.96
N GLY A 24 -12.30 5.22 5.85
CA GLY A 24 -11.16 6.09 5.52
C GLY A 24 -9.88 5.33 5.15
N ILE A 25 -9.66 4.13 5.69
CA ILE A 25 -8.46 3.32 5.43
C ILE A 25 -8.94 1.91 5.07
N ARG A 26 -9.54 1.71 3.89
CA ARG A 26 -9.76 0.34 3.42
C ARG A 26 -8.39 -0.26 3.10
N PRO A 27 -7.90 -1.26 3.86
CA PRO A 27 -6.61 -1.88 3.58
C PRO A 27 -6.57 -2.53 2.19
N GLY A 28 -7.75 -2.84 1.60
CA GLY A 28 -7.87 -3.30 0.22
C GLY A 28 -7.61 -2.22 -0.84
N GLU A 29 -8.05 -0.98 -0.63
CA GLU A 29 -7.81 0.11 -1.60
C GLU A 29 -6.36 0.57 -1.53
N VAL A 30 -5.79 0.71 -0.33
CA VAL A 30 -4.38 1.06 -0.17
C VAL A 30 -3.46 0.00 -0.78
N ARG A 31 -3.77 -1.30 -0.62
CA ARG A 31 -3.02 -2.37 -1.31
C ARG A 31 -3.11 -2.23 -2.83
N LYS A 32 -4.29 -1.90 -3.37
CA LYS A 32 -4.47 -1.73 -4.80
C LYS A 32 -3.67 -0.53 -5.33
N ASP A 33 -3.76 0.61 -4.66
CA ASP A 33 -3.01 1.82 -5.01
C ASP A 33 -1.50 1.59 -4.93
N CYS A 34 -1.01 0.96 -3.86
CA CYS A 34 0.40 0.59 -3.72
C CYS A 34 0.85 -0.38 -4.83
N TRP A 35 -0.01 -1.33 -5.22
CA TRP A 35 0.29 -2.26 -6.30
C TRP A 35 0.38 -1.55 -7.66
N GLU A 36 -0.59 -0.67 -7.96
CA GLU A 36 -0.60 0.11 -9.20
C GLU A 36 0.60 1.08 -9.28
N GLN A 37 0.96 1.73 -8.17
CA GLN A 37 2.16 2.57 -8.10
C GLN A 37 3.44 1.78 -8.32
N ALA A 38 3.60 0.66 -7.61
CA ALA A 38 4.79 -0.18 -7.74
C ALA A 38 4.94 -0.75 -9.16
N GLN A 39 3.82 -1.16 -9.77
CA GLN A 39 3.78 -1.62 -11.16
C GLN A 39 4.13 -0.51 -12.14
N SER A 40 3.60 0.70 -11.95
CA SER A 40 3.94 1.85 -12.81
C SER A 40 5.39 2.28 -12.68
N HIS A 41 5.98 2.19 -11.49
CA HIS A 41 7.38 2.55 -11.26
C HIS A 41 8.31 1.52 -11.92
N ALA A 42 8.03 0.23 -11.73
CA ALA A 42 8.78 -0.86 -12.36
C ALA A 42 8.68 -0.83 -13.89
N SER A 43 7.51 -0.49 -14.44
CA SER A 43 7.31 -0.41 -15.90
C SER A 43 7.99 0.79 -16.55
N LYS A 44 8.13 1.92 -15.83
CA LYS A 44 8.91 3.08 -16.30
C LYS A 44 10.40 2.76 -16.36
N ILE A 45 10.91 2.08 -15.33
CA ILE A 45 12.31 1.63 -15.31
C ILE A 45 12.55 0.67 -16.46
N SER A 46 11.68 -0.34 -16.63
CA SER A 46 11.83 -1.32 -17.71
C SER A 46 11.64 -0.72 -19.10
N ALA A 47 10.78 0.30 -19.29
CA ALA A 47 10.62 0.99 -20.58
C ALA A 47 11.83 1.86 -20.94
N SER A 48 12.42 2.55 -19.96
CA SER A 48 13.66 3.31 -20.16
C SER A 48 14.84 2.38 -20.46
N GLU A 49 14.83 1.19 -19.86
CA GLU A 49 15.83 0.15 -20.05
C GLU A 49 15.57 -0.69 -21.33
N ALA A 50 14.33 -0.83 -21.78
CA ALA A 50 13.93 -1.58 -22.99
C ALA A 50 14.55 -1.01 -24.26
N VAL A 51 14.82 0.30 -24.28
CA VAL A 51 15.55 0.96 -25.38
C VAL A 51 17.00 0.47 -25.50
N MET A 52 17.57 -0.13 -24.45
CA MET A 52 18.99 -0.47 -24.38
C MET A 52 19.33 -1.96 -24.64
N ILE A 53 18.39 -2.92 -24.57
CA ILE A 53 18.78 -4.35 -24.43
C ILE A 53 17.78 -5.32 -25.07
N GLU A 54 18.09 -5.79 -26.28
CA GLU A 54 17.45 -6.93 -26.97
C GLU A 54 18.05 -8.30 -26.54
N GLN A 55 19.00 -8.33 -25.59
CA GLN A 55 19.85 -9.50 -25.33
C GLN A 55 19.69 -10.23 -23.97
N GLY A 56 18.81 -9.81 -23.05
CA GLY A 56 18.83 -10.29 -21.66
C GLY A 56 17.47 -10.48 -20.99
N SER A 57 16.55 -11.24 -21.60
CA SER A 57 15.14 -11.30 -21.20
C SER A 57 14.84 -11.96 -19.83
N ASN A 58 15.66 -12.90 -19.36
CA ASN A 58 15.38 -13.62 -18.11
C ASN A 58 15.90 -12.92 -16.84
N LEU A 59 17.06 -12.25 -16.89
CA LEU A 59 17.57 -11.48 -15.75
C LEU A 59 16.67 -10.27 -15.45
N ARG A 60 16.17 -9.59 -16.49
CA ARG A 60 15.30 -8.43 -16.33
C ARG A 60 13.94 -8.71 -15.71
N ARG A 61 13.38 -9.91 -15.91
CA ARG A 61 12.10 -10.24 -15.29
C ARG A 61 12.23 -10.35 -13.77
N ALA A 62 13.31 -10.99 -13.31
CA ALA A 62 13.61 -11.07 -11.88
C ALA A 62 13.89 -9.68 -11.28
N ASP A 63 14.61 -8.82 -11.99
CA ASP A 63 14.88 -7.45 -11.52
C ASP A 63 13.60 -6.59 -11.52
N TYR A 64 12.75 -6.71 -12.54
CA TYR A 64 11.44 -6.06 -12.58
C TYR A 64 10.53 -6.50 -11.43
N GLU A 65 10.44 -7.81 -11.19
CA GLU A 65 9.64 -8.37 -10.10
C GLU A 65 10.18 -7.90 -8.74
N LYS A 66 11.50 -7.85 -8.58
CA LYS A 66 12.14 -7.35 -7.36
C LYS A 66 11.86 -5.87 -7.09
N VAL A 67 12.03 -5.00 -8.09
CA VAL A 67 11.76 -3.55 -7.95
C VAL A 67 10.28 -3.28 -7.67
N ARG A 68 9.38 -4.01 -8.32
CA ARG A 68 7.94 -3.94 -8.05
C ARG A 68 7.64 -4.39 -6.62
N ASP A 69 8.17 -5.53 -6.19
CA ASP A 69 7.86 -6.09 -4.88
C ASP A 69 8.44 -5.24 -3.75
N ASP A 70 9.65 -4.68 -3.92
CA ASP A 70 10.27 -3.74 -2.99
C ASP A 70 9.47 -2.43 -2.89
N GLY A 71 9.04 -1.87 -4.03
CA GLY A 71 8.18 -0.67 -4.06
C GLY A 71 6.82 -0.90 -3.42
N PHE A 72 6.21 -2.06 -3.67
CA PHE A 72 4.95 -2.45 -3.06
C PHE A 72 5.08 -2.59 -1.54
N LYS A 73 6.14 -3.25 -1.07
CA LYS A 73 6.40 -3.44 0.36
C LYS A 73 6.69 -2.11 1.06
N SER A 74 7.44 -1.20 0.43
CA SER A 74 7.71 0.13 0.96
C SER A 74 6.43 0.95 1.12
N CYS A 75 5.56 0.96 0.10
CA CYS A 75 4.28 1.65 0.16
C CYS A 75 3.37 1.08 1.26
N LEU A 76 3.33 -0.24 1.43
CA LEU A 76 2.58 -0.87 2.53
C LEU A 76 3.15 -0.51 3.90
N LEU A 77 4.46 -0.36 4.04
CA LEU A 77 5.10 0.09 5.29
C LEU A 77 4.73 1.53 5.62
N GLU A 78 4.73 2.44 4.63
CA GLU A 78 4.34 3.85 4.81
C GLU A 78 2.88 3.99 5.28
N HIS A 79 2.01 3.12 4.77
CA HIS A 79 0.60 3.08 5.20
C HIS A 79 0.35 2.25 6.46
N GLY A 80 1.39 1.69 7.11
CA GLY A 80 1.26 0.90 8.33
C GLY A 80 0.56 -0.45 8.15
N LEU A 81 0.54 -0.96 6.91
CA LEU A 81 -0.14 -2.20 6.51
C LEU A 81 0.81 -3.40 6.40
N ALA A 82 2.12 -3.17 6.41
CA ALA A 82 3.15 -4.20 6.52
C ALA A 82 3.85 -4.10 7.88
N LYS A 83 4.17 -5.26 8.48
CA LYS A 83 4.89 -5.40 9.75
C LYS A 83 6.16 -6.19 9.54
#